data_AF-A0A7S3BI26-F1
#
_entry.id   AF-A0A7S3BI26-F1
#
_cell.length_a   1.000
_cell.length_b   1.000
_cell.length_c   1.000
_cell.angle_alpha   90.00
_cell.angle_beta   90.00
_cell.angle_gamma   90.00
#
_symmetry.space_group_name_H-M   'P 1'
#
loop_
_entity.id
_entity.type
_entity.pdbx_description
1 polymer ?
#
loop_
_entity_poly.entity_id
_entity_poly.type
_entity_poly.pdbx_seq_one_letter_code
_entity_poly.pdbx_strand_id
1 'polypeptide(L)'
;SKSRGRGISIENDLRVILEKLHADEKLVAQRYIEYPLLILQRKFDIRQWVLVTSINPLIVWRYSHYYLRFSSVEYSTQLGEGYKFAHLTNQSIQKKCDTYGSAIEGNMWSREQFHSHLVQQLGAEAGATAAAGIEEQINEIVSCTLRSVCDVVEPRTAAFELYGLDLMVDRAHRVWLLEANSSPDMSRSAAPLRRIVDEGLDDLVDVVLDLQQKRVPVAKLSAEREKRAGACWRLAYKGRAIEETELMRRRFRKKCGVDALTVTRALAAGTGGPPPAGAARGGEVSSRKGTGLGAKVLWN
;
A
#
# COMPACT_ATOMS: atom_id res chain seq x y z
N SER A 1 -12.87 -12.02 -5.84
CA SER A 1 -12.02 -11.41 -4.80
C SER A 1 -12.88 -10.88 -3.65
N LYS A 2 -12.41 -10.96 -2.40
CA LYS A 2 -13.06 -10.34 -1.22
C LYS A 2 -12.67 -8.85 -1.11
N SER A 3 -13.24 -8.02 -1.99
CA SER A 3 -13.06 -6.55 -1.94
C SER A 3 -14.16 -5.87 -1.11
N ARG A 4 -13.99 -4.57 -0.80
CA ARG A 4 -14.95 -3.70 -0.09
C ARG A 4 -15.13 -4.04 1.40
N GLY A 5 -14.03 -4.38 2.09
CA GLY A 5 -14.00 -4.67 3.55
C GLY A 5 -14.76 -5.93 3.99
N ARG A 6 -15.27 -6.74 3.04
CA ARG A 6 -16.10 -7.92 3.34
C ARG A 6 -15.26 -9.08 3.85
N GLY A 7 -15.59 -9.58 5.04
CA GLY A 7 -14.90 -10.70 5.67
C GLY A 7 -13.64 -10.32 6.44
N ILE A 8 -13.45 -9.04 6.77
CA ILE A 8 -12.45 -8.61 7.75
C ILE A 8 -13.08 -8.71 9.14
N SER A 9 -12.43 -9.42 10.07
CA SER A 9 -12.72 -9.42 11.49
C SER A 9 -11.47 -9.05 12.27
N ILE A 10 -11.63 -8.43 13.45
CA ILE A 10 -10.52 -8.05 14.33
C ILE A 10 -10.72 -8.83 15.64
N GLU A 11 -9.72 -9.63 15.98
CA GLU A 11 -9.75 -10.60 17.08
C GLU A 11 -8.56 -10.36 18.01
N ASN A 12 -8.71 -10.72 19.29
CA ASN A 12 -7.64 -10.72 20.28
C ASN A 12 -7.35 -12.12 20.87
N ASP A 13 -8.11 -13.15 20.49
CA ASP A 13 -7.83 -14.54 20.85
C ASP A 13 -7.13 -15.27 19.68
N LEU A 14 -5.91 -15.75 19.94
CA LEU A 14 -5.11 -16.50 18.96
C LEU A 14 -5.82 -17.77 18.46
N ARG A 15 -6.65 -18.41 19.29
CA ARG A 15 -7.40 -19.63 18.91
C ARG A 15 -8.42 -19.34 17.82
N VAL A 16 -9.22 -18.29 18.02
CA VAL A 16 -10.21 -17.81 17.03
C VAL A 16 -9.54 -17.37 15.73
N ILE A 17 -8.34 -16.78 15.80
CA ILE A 17 -7.54 -16.45 14.62
C ILE A 17 -7.11 -17.72 13.88
N LEU A 18 -6.53 -18.70 14.57
CA LEU A 18 -6.06 -19.95 13.97
C LEU A 18 -7.21 -20.79 13.38
N GLU A 19 -8.35 -20.89 14.08
CA GLU A 19 -9.57 -21.53 13.58
C GLU A 19 -10.05 -20.90 12.26
N LYS A 20 -10.06 -19.56 12.18
CA LYS A 20 -10.41 -18.85 10.94
C LYS A 20 -9.41 -19.09 9.81
N LEU A 21 -8.11 -19.10 10.10
CA LEU A 21 -7.06 -19.40 9.11
C LEU A 21 -7.14 -20.84 8.59
N HIS A 22 -7.46 -21.82 9.45
CA HIS A 22 -7.69 -23.21 9.03
C HIS A 22 -8.97 -23.37 8.19
N ALA A 23 -9.99 -22.51 8.39
CA ALA A 23 -11.26 -22.58 7.65
C ALA A 23 -11.22 -21.94 6.24
N ASP A 24 -10.31 -21.00 5.99
CA ASP A 24 -10.10 -20.39 4.66
C ASP A 24 -8.63 -20.03 4.47
N GLU A 25 -7.86 -20.90 3.80
CA GLU A 25 -6.42 -20.75 3.48
C GLU A 25 -6.09 -19.46 2.68
N LYS A 26 -7.09 -18.70 2.23
CA LYS A 26 -6.93 -17.41 1.53
C LYS A 26 -7.08 -16.20 2.45
N LEU A 27 -7.29 -16.44 3.75
CA LEU A 27 -7.12 -15.45 4.80
C LEU A 27 -5.65 -15.37 5.23
N VAL A 28 -5.34 -14.26 5.89
CA VAL A 28 -4.10 -14.01 6.63
C VAL A 28 -4.50 -13.18 7.87
N ALA A 29 -3.66 -13.05 8.91
CA ALA A 29 -4.02 -12.41 10.19
C ALA A 29 -3.13 -11.19 10.56
N GLN A 30 -3.78 -10.03 10.85
CA GLN A 30 -3.37 -8.62 11.19
C GLN A 30 -2.84 -8.31 12.60
N ARG A 31 -1.60 -7.81 12.75
CA ARG A 31 -1.17 -6.86 13.78
C ARG A 31 -2.00 -5.62 13.61
N TYR A 32 -3.01 -5.51 14.45
CA TYR A 32 -3.83 -4.35 14.44
C TYR A 32 -2.99 -3.11 14.78
N ILE A 33 -3.21 -2.02 14.05
CA ILE A 33 -2.64 -0.72 14.45
C ILE A 33 -3.55 -0.20 15.56
N GLU A 34 -3.23 -0.61 16.79
CA GLU A 34 -3.91 -0.28 18.05
C GLU A 34 -3.82 1.21 18.41
N TYR A 35 -2.80 1.89 17.86
CA TYR A 35 -2.50 3.29 18.13
C TYR A 35 -2.36 4.07 16.81
N PRO A 36 -3.43 4.16 15.99
CA PRO A 36 -3.41 4.96 14.77
C PRO A 36 -3.27 6.45 15.13
N LEU A 37 -2.86 7.28 14.17
CA LEU A 37 -3.08 8.71 14.28
C LEU A 37 -4.60 8.96 14.22
N LEU A 38 -5.12 9.72 15.18
CA LEU A 38 -6.53 10.09 15.26
C LEU A 38 -6.70 11.57 14.97
N ILE A 39 -7.78 11.90 14.26
CA ILE A 39 -8.18 13.27 13.92
C ILE A 39 -9.66 13.38 14.28
N LEU A 40 -10.03 14.35 15.11
CA LEU A 40 -11.39 14.45 15.70
C LEU A 40 -11.83 13.11 16.35
N GLN A 41 -10.89 12.46 17.05
CA GLN A 41 -10.99 11.10 17.62
C GLN A 41 -11.32 9.98 16.62
N ARG A 42 -11.22 10.22 15.31
CA ARG A 42 -11.56 9.25 14.25
C ARG A 42 -10.32 8.65 13.61
N LYS A 43 -10.44 7.36 13.30
CA LYS A 43 -9.43 6.61 12.56
C LYS A 43 -9.55 6.92 11.07
N PHE A 44 -8.41 6.95 10.38
CA PHE A 44 -8.38 7.09 8.92
C PHE A 44 -7.34 6.20 8.25
N ASP A 45 -7.52 5.99 6.95
CA ASP A 45 -6.46 5.56 6.04
C ASP A 45 -6.25 6.62 4.94
N ILE A 46 -5.08 6.61 4.31
CA ILE A 46 -4.70 7.45 3.17
C ILE A 46 -4.75 6.60 1.90
N ARG A 47 -5.52 7.02 0.90
CA ARG A 47 -5.44 6.50 -0.46
C ARG A 47 -4.43 7.32 -1.28
N GLN A 48 -3.27 6.73 -1.56
CA GLN A 48 -2.28 7.24 -2.51
C GLN A 48 -2.48 6.58 -3.88
N TRP A 49 -2.49 7.38 -4.95
CA TRP A 49 -2.48 6.86 -6.33
C TRP A 49 -1.04 6.70 -6.86
N VAL A 50 -0.80 5.61 -7.58
CA VAL A 50 0.52 5.22 -8.13
C VAL A 50 0.34 4.69 -9.55
N LEU A 51 1.10 5.24 -10.50
CA LEU A 51 1.08 4.89 -11.92
C LEU A 51 2.40 4.21 -12.28
N VAL A 52 2.31 3.04 -12.92
CA VAL A 52 3.47 2.34 -13.48
C VAL A 52 3.41 2.46 -14.99
N THR A 53 4.42 3.09 -15.61
CA THR A 53 4.49 3.27 -17.08
C THR A 53 5.52 2.36 -17.75
N SER A 54 6.27 1.57 -16.96
CA SER A 54 7.18 0.54 -17.44
C SER A 54 7.60 -0.38 -16.29
N ILE A 55 7.79 -1.66 -16.58
CA ILE A 55 8.34 -2.67 -15.67
C ILE A 55 9.85 -2.86 -15.84
N ASN A 56 10.37 -2.69 -17.06
CA ASN A 56 11.79 -2.83 -17.38
C ASN A 56 12.25 -1.77 -18.41
N PRO A 57 12.99 -0.72 -18.01
CA PRO A 57 13.30 -0.33 -16.63
C PRO A 57 12.03 -0.05 -15.83
N LEU A 58 12.03 -0.32 -14.52
CA LEU A 58 10.89 0.02 -13.66
C LEU A 58 10.74 1.55 -13.59
N ILE A 59 9.59 2.09 -13.98
CA ILE A 59 9.26 3.52 -13.90
C ILE A 59 7.95 3.69 -13.14
N VAL A 60 8.03 4.38 -12.00
CA VAL A 60 6.92 4.58 -11.05
C VAL A 60 6.69 6.06 -10.82
N TRP A 61 5.45 6.49 -10.99
CA TRP A 61 4.98 7.83 -10.68
C TRP A 61 4.01 7.78 -9.49
N ARG A 62 4.10 8.77 -8.60
CA ARG A 62 3.15 8.99 -7.50
C ARG A 62 2.34 10.24 -7.81
N TYR A 63 1.02 10.17 -7.70
CA TYR A 63 0.22 11.39 -7.82
C TYR A 63 0.49 12.29 -6.60
N SER A 64 0.75 13.58 -6.83
CA SER A 64 1.20 14.49 -5.76
C SER A 64 0.16 14.75 -4.68
N HIS A 65 -1.10 14.40 -4.93
CA HIS A 65 -2.19 14.48 -3.98
C HIS A 65 -2.69 13.08 -3.58
N TYR A 66 -3.19 12.99 -2.36
CA TYR A 66 -3.88 11.83 -1.81
C TYR A 66 -5.11 12.29 -1.03
N TYR A 67 -5.97 11.34 -0.64
CA TYR A 67 -7.14 11.62 0.19
C TYR A 67 -7.24 10.67 1.38
N LEU A 68 -7.72 11.20 2.50
CA LEU A 68 -7.99 10.44 3.72
C LEU A 68 -9.41 9.87 3.65
N ARG A 69 -9.65 8.72 4.31
CA ARG A 69 -10.97 8.09 4.48
C ARG A 69 -11.22 7.83 5.97
N PHE A 70 -12.23 8.44 6.54
CA PHE A 70 -12.48 8.44 8.00
C PHE A 70 -13.54 7.42 8.47
N SER A 71 -13.48 7.07 9.75
CA SER A 71 -14.55 6.41 10.48
C SER A 71 -15.74 7.35 10.78
N SER A 72 -16.97 6.89 10.54
CA SER A 72 -18.22 7.63 10.87
C SER A 72 -18.44 7.78 12.37
N VAL A 73 -17.80 6.93 13.18
CA VAL A 73 -17.76 7.00 14.64
C VAL A 73 -16.33 7.16 15.14
N GLU A 74 -16.18 7.54 16.40
CA GLU A 74 -14.88 7.71 17.06
C GLU A 74 -14.20 6.37 17.34
N TYR A 75 -12.90 6.40 17.50
CA TYR A 75 -12.07 5.23 17.72
C TYR A 75 -12.25 4.69 19.14
N SER A 76 -12.51 3.39 19.26
CA SER A 76 -12.54 2.65 20.51
C SER A 76 -11.59 1.47 20.40
N THR A 77 -11.02 1.00 21.52
CA THR A 77 -10.26 -0.25 21.59
C THR A 77 -11.16 -1.49 21.70
N GLN A 78 -12.47 -1.30 21.90
CA GLN A 78 -13.46 -2.39 21.99
C GLN A 78 -13.65 -3.08 20.62
N LEU A 79 -13.70 -4.41 20.63
CA LEU A 79 -13.80 -5.24 19.43
C LEU A 79 -15.21 -5.82 19.23
N GLY A 80 -15.50 -6.32 18.02
CA GLY A 80 -16.77 -6.94 17.64
C GLY A 80 -17.61 -6.12 16.65
N GLU A 81 -18.71 -6.71 16.18
CA GLU A 81 -19.52 -6.19 15.07
C GLU A 81 -20.11 -4.80 15.30
N GLY A 82 -20.39 -4.41 16.55
CA GLY A 82 -20.86 -3.05 16.88
C GLY A 82 -19.81 -1.97 16.62
N TYR A 83 -18.52 -2.32 16.71
CA TYR A 83 -17.39 -1.39 16.62
C TYR A 83 -16.74 -1.35 15.24
N LYS A 84 -17.21 -2.13 14.26
CA LYS A 84 -16.65 -2.17 12.89
C LYS A 84 -16.55 -0.79 12.23
N PHE A 85 -17.47 0.13 12.53
CA PHE A 85 -17.44 1.49 12.00
C PHE A 85 -16.31 2.35 12.59
N ALA A 86 -15.81 2.06 13.80
CA ALA A 86 -14.63 2.71 14.38
C ALA A 86 -13.32 2.21 13.75
N HIS A 87 -13.31 0.94 13.32
CA HIS A 87 -12.10 0.22 12.93
C HIS A 87 -11.84 0.12 11.42
N LEU A 88 -12.89 0.04 10.60
CA LEU A 88 -12.81 -0.28 9.16
C LEU A 88 -13.20 0.93 8.29
N THR A 89 -12.20 1.71 7.89
CA THR A 89 -12.32 2.98 7.13
C THR A 89 -12.81 2.84 5.68
N ASN A 90 -13.13 1.63 5.22
CA ASN A 90 -13.61 1.42 3.86
C ASN A 90 -14.96 2.13 3.63
N GLN A 91 -15.02 3.03 2.64
CA GLN A 91 -16.22 3.78 2.25
C GLN A 91 -17.48 2.93 1.99
N SER A 92 -17.32 1.67 1.56
CA SER A 92 -18.40 0.70 1.34
C SER A 92 -18.98 0.06 2.61
N ILE A 93 -18.28 0.23 3.75
CA ILE A 93 -18.78 -0.01 5.10
C ILE A 93 -19.33 1.31 5.66
N GLN A 94 -18.53 2.38 5.62
CA GLN A 94 -18.85 3.66 6.28
C GLN A 94 -20.15 4.30 5.79
N LYS A 95 -20.48 4.19 4.49
CA LYS A 95 -21.77 4.62 3.90
C LYS A 95 -23.01 3.83 4.40
N LYS A 96 -22.84 2.89 5.32
CA LYS A 96 -23.91 2.14 6.01
C LYS A 96 -24.04 2.50 7.50
N CYS A 97 -23.35 3.55 7.94
CA CYS A 97 -23.44 4.08 9.29
C CYS A 97 -24.30 5.35 9.27
N ASP A 98 -25.25 5.48 10.19
CA ASP A 98 -26.20 6.60 10.19
C ASP A 98 -25.53 7.96 10.44
N THR A 99 -24.32 7.95 11.01
CA THR A 99 -23.45 9.13 11.24
C THR A 99 -22.46 9.39 10.10
N TYR A 100 -22.62 8.75 8.93
CA TYR A 100 -21.77 9.01 7.77
C TYR A 100 -21.86 10.47 7.31
N GLY A 101 -20.71 11.12 7.16
CA GLY A 101 -20.59 12.49 6.67
C GLY A 101 -20.89 13.58 7.70
N SER A 102 -21.34 13.26 8.91
CA SER A 102 -21.86 14.26 9.86
C SER A 102 -20.77 15.05 10.60
N ALA A 103 -19.67 14.39 10.99
CA ALA A 103 -18.54 15.02 11.68
C ALA A 103 -17.43 15.49 10.71
N ILE A 104 -17.33 14.86 9.54
CA ILE A 104 -16.39 15.17 8.46
C ILE A 104 -17.13 14.94 7.15
N GLU A 105 -17.23 15.95 6.29
CA GLU A 105 -18.00 15.87 5.03
C GLU A 105 -17.59 14.64 4.18
N GLY A 106 -18.56 13.77 3.88
CA GLY A 106 -18.33 12.53 3.12
C GLY A 106 -17.31 11.55 3.72
N ASN A 107 -16.92 11.71 4.99
CA ASN A 107 -15.78 11.03 5.62
C ASN A 107 -14.47 11.13 4.81
N MET A 108 -14.19 12.28 4.17
CA MET A 108 -12.94 12.48 3.43
C MET A 108 -12.29 13.83 3.69
N TRP A 109 -10.96 13.87 3.68
CA TRP A 109 -10.16 15.09 3.57
C TRP A 109 -9.18 14.95 2.40
N SER A 110 -8.80 16.07 1.78
CA SER A 110 -7.60 16.12 0.94
C SER A 110 -6.34 16.12 1.79
N ARG A 111 -5.22 15.79 1.15
CA ARG A 111 -3.85 15.99 1.63
C ARG A 111 -3.63 17.37 2.28
N GLU A 112 -4.15 18.44 1.68
CA GLU A 112 -3.94 19.83 2.12
C GLU A 112 -4.67 20.14 3.43
N GLN A 113 -5.87 19.57 3.62
CA GLN A 113 -6.60 19.64 4.89
C GLN A 113 -5.85 18.88 5.99
N PHE A 114 -5.28 17.71 5.67
CA PHE A 114 -4.45 16.94 6.61
C PHE A 114 -3.15 17.68 6.98
N HIS A 115 -2.44 18.27 6.02
CA HIS A 115 -1.22 19.04 6.26
C HIS A 115 -1.50 20.30 7.10
N SER A 116 -2.60 21.00 6.78
CA SER A 116 -3.08 22.15 7.58
C SER A 116 -3.43 21.74 9.01
N HIS A 117 -4.04 20.57 9.20
CA HIS A 117 -4.36 20.04 10.53
C HIS A 117 -3.10 19.69 11.34
N LEU A 118 -2.10 19.05 10.74
CA LEU A 118 -0.81 18.79 11.41
C LEU A 118 -0.13 20.10 11.86
N VAL A 119 -0.11 21.12 11.00
CA VAL A 119 0.37 22.48 11.32
C VAL A 119 -0.44 23.12 12.46
N GLN A 120 -1.76 22.94 12.49
CA GLN A 120 -2.62 23.48 13.54
C GLN A 120 -2.45 22.77 14.89
N GLN A 121 -2.23 21.46 14.91
CA GLN A 121 -2.09 20.67 16.14
C GLN A 121 -0.68 20.71 16.74
N LEU A 122 0.35 20.76 15.89
CA LEU A 122 1.77 20.62 16.30
C LEU A 122 2.54 21.96 16.26
N GLY A 123 1.93 23.02 15.73
CA GLY A 123 2.61 24.27 15.40
C GLY A 123 3.27 24.22 14.01
N ALA A 124 3.60 25.40 13.47
CA ALA A 124 4.00 25.56 12.07
C ALA A 124 5.21 24.69 11.66
N GLU A 125 6.31 24.75 12.41
CA GLU A 125 7.55 24.05 12.08
C GLU A 125 7.44 22.53 12.28
N ALA A 126 6.96 22.08 13.44
CA ALA A 126 6.84 20.66 13.75
C ALA A 126 5.74 19.98 12.91
N GLY A 127 4.64 20.67 12.62
CA GLY A 127 3.57 20.17 11.75
C GLY A 127 3.98 20.08 10.27
N ALA A 128 4.73 21.06 9.76
CA ALA A 128 5.31 20.99 8.42
C ALA A 128 6.35 19.85 8.32
N THR A 129 7.20 19.70 9.33
CA THR A 129 8.19 18.60 9.43
C THR A 129 7.50 17.23 9.47
N ALA A 130 6.43 17.07 10.26
CA ALA A 130 5.64 15.85 10.31
C ALA A 130 4.97 15.52 8.97
N ALA A 131 4.40 16.52 8.30
CA ALA A 131 3.78 16.36 6.98
C ALA A 131 4.82 15.94 5.92
N ALA A 132 6.02 16.54 5.93
CA ALA A 132 7.12 16.19 5.03
C ALA A 132 7.66 14.77 5.29
N GLY A 133 7.88 14.39 6.56
CA GLY A 133 8.33 13.04 6.93
C GLY A 133 7.30 11.95 6.59
N ILE A 134 6.00 12.26 6.58
CA ILE A 134 4.95 11.36 6.09
C ILE A 134 5.03 11.23 4.55
N GLU A 135 5.22 12.33 3.81
CA GLU A 135 5.38 12.31 2.34
C GLU A 135 6.61 11.51 1.88
N GLU A 136 7.72 11.61 2.60
CA GLU A 136 8.95 10.86 2.34
C GLU A 136 8.74 9.36 2.53
N GLN A 137 8.17 8.95 3.68
CA GLN A 137 7.80 7.56 3.95
C GLN A 137 6.80 7.01 2.92
N ILE A 138 5.80 7.79 2.51
CA ILE A 138 4.88 7.40 1.42
C ILE A 138 5.67 7.13 0.13
N ASN A 139 6.63 8.00 -0.23
CA ASN A 139 7.41 7.83 -1.45
C ASN A 139 8.37 6.62 -1.39
N GLU A 140 8.97 6.35 -0.23
CA GLU A 140 9.76 5.15 0.00
C GLU A 140 8.88 3.88 -0.10
N ILE A 141 7.73 3.85 0.57
CA ILE A 141 6.79 2.71 0.53
C ILE A 141 6.35 2.43 -0.91
N VAL A 142 5.96 3.45 -1.67
CA VAL A 142 5.61 3.32 -3.10
C VAL A 142 6.76 2.68 -3.89
N SER A 143 7.98 3.19 -3.70
CA SER A 143 9.18 2.73 -4.41
C SER A 143 9.56 1.29 -4.05
N CYS A 144 9.62 0.96 -2.76
CA CYS A 144 10.01 -0.34 -2.25
C CYS A 144 8.96 -1.41 -2.56
N THR A 145 7.66 -1.09 -2.47
CA THR A 145 6.56 -2.00 -2.83
C THR A 145 6.71 -2.46 -4.28
N LEU A 146 6.87 -1.54 -5.23
CA LEU A 146 6.91 -1.91 -6.65
C LEU A 146 8.26 -2.51 -7.09
N ARG A 147 9.37 -2.14 -6.42
CA ARG A 147 10.66 -2.83 -6.56
C ARG A 147 10.62 -4.29 -6.08
N SER A 148 9.77 -4.63 -5.10
CA SER A 148 9.64 -6.02 -4.62
C SER A 148 8.95 -6.98 -5.60
N VAL A 149 8.22 -6.43 -6.59
CA VAL A 149 7.43 -7.20 -7.56
C VAL A 149 7.87 -7.06 -9.02
N CYS A 150 8.70 -6.08 -9.39
CA CYS A 150 9.06 -5.86 -10.80
C CYS A 150 9.70 -7.07 -11.49
N ASP A 151 10.47 -7.90 -10.75
CA ASP A 151 11.08 -9.12 -11.29
C ASP A 151 10.06 -10.23 -11.63
N VAL A 152 8.86 -10.22 -11.03
CA VAL A 152 7.80 -11.22 -11.31
C VAL A 152 6.72 -10.74 -12.26
N VAL A 153 6.59 -9.43 -12.50
CA VAL A 153 5.68 -8.91 -13.52
C VAL A 153 6.28 -9.17 -14.91
N GLU A 154 5.44 -9.48 -15.89
CA GLU A 154 5.84 -9.59 -17.29
C GLU A 154 5.82 -8.19 -17.94
N PRO A 155 6.96 -7.69 -18.46
CA PRO A 155 6.98 -6.48 -19.26
C PRO A 155 6.05 -6.63 -20.47
N ARG A 156 5.19 -5.63 -20.68
CA ARG A 156 4.32 -5.53 -21.85
C ARG A 156 4.57 -4.18 -22.52
N THR A 157 4.88 -4.20 -23.80
CA THR A 157 5.15 -3.00 -24.60
C THR A 157 3.92 -2.07 -24.59
N ALA A 158 4.15 -0.77 -24.36
CA ALA A 158 3.10 0.25 -24.23
C ALA A 158 2.03 -0.02 -23.13
N ALA A 159 2.26 -0.93 -22.20
CA ALA A 159 1.38 -1.10 -21.04
C ALA A 159 1.68 -0.05 -19.95
N PHE A 160 0.62 0.35 -19.25
CA PHE A 160 0.69 1.04 -17.96
C PHE A 160 -0.39 0.47 -17.04
N GLU A 161 -0.24 0.64 -15.72
CA GLU A 161 -1.23 0.21 -14.72
C GLU A 161 -1.36 1.27 -13.62
N LEU A 162 -2.60 1.52 -13.19
CA LEU A 162 -2.95 2.47 -12.14
C LEU A 162 -3.34 1.72 -10.86
N TYR A 163 -2.58 1.95 -9.79
CA TYR A 163 -2.78 1.37 -8.48
C TYR A 163 -3.27 2.42 -7.47
N GLY A 164 -4.14 1.99 -6.55
CA GLY A 164 -4.38 2.67 -5.29
C GLY A 164 -3.69 1.93 -4.16
N LEU A 165 -2.75 2.58 -3.47
CA LEU A 165 -2.21 2.10 -2.20
C LEU A 165 -3.02 2.69 -1.06
N ASP A 166 -3.40 1.86 -0.09
CA ASP A 166 -4.08 2.25 1.13
C ASP A 166 -3.06 2.16 2.27
N LEU A 167 -2.80 3.29 2.92
CA LEU A 167 -1.75 3.50 3.90
C LEU A 167 -2.36 3.96 5.22
N MET A 168 -1.70 3.70 6.35
CA MET A 168 -2.13 4.16 7.67
C MET A 168 -1.00 4.88 8.38
N VAL A 169 -1.31 5.99 9.05
CA VAL A 169 -0.36 6.71 9.90
C VAL A 169 -0.62 6.29 11.35
N ASP A 170 0.43 5.99 12.11
CA ASP A 170 0.31 5.73 13.56
C ASP A 170 0.57 7.00 14.40
N ARG A 171 0.31 6.92 15.71
CA ARG A 171 0.49 8.04 16.65
C ARG A 171 1.92 8.59 16.74
N ALA A 172 2.91 7.92 16.15
CA ALA A 172 4.31 8.35 16.07
C ALA A 172 4.68 8.84 14.65
N HIS A 173 3.67 9.14 13.82
CA HIS A 173 3.81 9.59 12.43
C HIS A 173 4.53 8.59 11.49
N ARG A 174 4.56 7.30 11.87
CA ARG A 174 5.07 6.24 10.99
C ARG A 174 3.98 5.80 10.02
N VAL A 175 4.36 5.62 8.75
CA VAL A 175 3.45 5.22 7.68
C VAL A 175 3.53 3.71 7.45
N TRP A 176 2.37 3.07 7.35
CA TRP A 176 2.22 1.62 7.21
C TRP A 176 1.45 1.30 5.93
N LEU A 177 1.98 0.40 5.09
CA LEU A 177 1.23 -0.15 3.96
C LEU A 177 0.18 -1.15 4.46
N LEU A 178 -1.10 -0.91 4.14
CA LEU A 178 -2.17 -1.88 4.38
C LEU A 178 -2.44 -2.73 3.14
N GLU A 179 -2.63 -2.08 1.99
CA GLU A 179 -2.90 -2.79 0.74
C GLU A 179 -2.47 -2.01 -0.51
N ALA A 180 -2.16 -2.75 -1.57
CA ALA A 180 -2.17 -2.25 -2.93
C ALA A 180 -3.39 -2.83 -3.67
N ASN A 181 -4.10 -1.98 -4.38
CA ASN A 181 -5.28 -2.31 -5.18
C ASN A 181 -5.01 -1.94 -6.65
N SER A 182 -5.13 -2.90 -7.56
CA SER A 182 -5.29 -2.62 -9.00
C SER A 182 -6.64 -1.94 -9.25
N SER A 183 -6.71 -1.01 -10.21
CA SER A 183 -7.96 -0.35 -10.60
C SER A 183 -8.67 0.37 -9.42
N PRO A 184 -8.08 1.45 -8.86
CA PRO A 184 -8.69 2.22 -7.78
C PRO A 184 -10.05 2.82 -8.17
N ASP A 185 -10.86 3.12 -7.15
CA ASP A 185 -12.16 3.77 -7.32
C ASP A 185 -11.99 5.20 -7.88
N MET A 186 -12.60 5.45 -9.04
CA MET A 186 -12.62 6.72 -9.76
C MET A 186 -14.01 7.40 -9.71
N SER A 187 -14.90 6.98 -8.81
CA SER A 187 -16.20 7.63 -8.61
C SER A 187 -16.04 9.03 -8.02
N ARG A 188 -16.84 10.00 -8.50
CA ARG A 188 -16.75 11.42 -8.08
C ARG A 188 -17.56 11.72 -6.80
N SER A 189 -17.61 10.79 -5.85
CA SER A 189 -18.63 10.79 -4.77
C SER A 189 -18.35 11.71 -3.57
N ALA A 190 -17.33 12.56 -3.62
CA ALA A 190 -16.95 13.54 -2.59
C ALA A 190 -16.02 14.58 -3.21
N ALA A 191 -15.96 15.81 -2.66
CA ALA A 191 -15.17 16.89 -3.27
C ALA A 191 -13.66 16.60 -3.41
N PRO A 192 -12.94 16.05 -2.40
CA PRO A 192 -11.51 15.71 -2.54
C PRO A 192 -11.27 14.66 -3.64
N LEU A 193 -12.15 13.66 -3.70
CA LEU A 193 -12.05 12.58 -4.69
C LEU A 193 -12.39 13.06 -6.10
N ARG A 194 -13.40 13.94 -6.26
CA ARG A 194 -13.73 14.54 -7.56
C ARG A 194 -12.53 15.31 -8.12
N ARG A 195 -11.88 16.15 -7.31
CA ARG A 195 -10.68 16.89 -7.74
C ARG A 195 -9.54 15.95 -8.18
N ILE A 196 -9.25 14.91 -7.39
CA ILE A 196 -8.19 13.95 -7.68
C ILE A 196 -8.52 13.11 -8.94
N VAL A 197 -9.79 12.78 -9.18
CA VAL A 197 -10.25 12.10 -10.40
C VAL A 197 -10.14 13.00 -11.63
N ASP A 198 -10.62 14.24 -11.54
CA ASP A 198 -10.66 15.15 -12.70
C ASP A 198 -9.25 15.64 -13.07
N GLU A 199 -8.48 16.23 -12.12
CA GLU A 199 -7.11 16.69 -12.41
C GLU A 199 -6.12 15.54 -12.64
N GLY A 200 -6.31 14.39 -11.96
CA GLY A 200 -5.33 13.31 -11.92
C GLY A 200 -5.41 12.33 -13.09
N LEU A 201 -6.59 12.16 -13.71
CA LEU A 201 -6.72 11.35 -14.92
C LEU A 201 -6.25 12.09 -16.17
N ASP A 202 -6.48 13.40 -16.27
CA ASP A 202 -5.99 14.21 -17.38
C ASP A 202 -4.45 14.26 -17.38
N ASP A 203 -3.80 14.54 -16.23
CA ASP A 203 -2.33 14.50 -16.14
C ASP A 203 -1.75 13.07 -16.30
N LEU A 204 -2.52 12.01 -16.00
CA LEU A 204 -2.14 10.62 -16.28
C LEU A 204 -2.05 10.36 -17.78
N VAL A 205 -3.08 10.80 -18.53
CA VAL A 205 -3.11 10.66 -19.99
C VAL A 205 -1.93 11.39 -20.62
N ASP A 206 -1.63 12.62 -20.18
CA ASP A 206 -0.43 13.33 -20.63
C ASP A 206 0.86 12.54 -20.35
N VAL A 207 1.08 12.04 -19.13
CA VAL A 207 2.27 11.22 -18.81
C VAL A 207 2.39 10.01 -19.75
N VAL A 208 1.30 9.30 -20.00
CA VAL A 208 1.30 8.11 -20.88
C VAL A 208 1.61 8.50 -22.33
N LEU A 209 0.96 9.55 -22.86
CA LEU A 209 1.18 10.03 -24.23
C LEU A 209 2.61 10.60 -24.42
N ASP A 210 3.10 11.37 -23.45
CA ASP A 210 4.45 11.94 -23.45
C ASP A 210 5.52 10.84 -23.53
N LEU A 211 5.39 9.79 -22.72
CA LEU A 211 6.36 8.69 -22.66
C LEU A 211 6.25 7.72 -23.84
N GLN A 212 5.03 7.32 -24.21
CA GLN A 212 4.82 6.23 -25.18
C GLN A 212 4.78 6.72 -26.63
N GLN A 213 4.08 7.82 -26.91
CA GLN A 213 3.91 8.35 -28.27
C GLN A 213 4.97 9.41 -28.60
N LYS A 214 5.08 10.46 -27.78
CA LYS A 214 6.04 11.56 -27.99
C LYS A 214 7.48 11.18 -27.63
N ARG A 215 7.69 10.01 -26.99
CA ARG A 215 8.99 9.45 -26.56
C ARG A 215 9.85 10.42 -25.73
N VAL A 216 9.20 11.25 -24.90
CA VAL A 216 9.88 12.21 -24.03
C VAL A 216 10.75 11.46 -23.02
N PRO A 217 12.06 11.79 -22.88
CA PRO A 217 12.90 11.14 -21.88
C PRO A 217 12.38 11.37 -20.46
N VAL A 218 12.22 10.30 -19.68
CA VAL A 218 11.69 10.30 -18.30
C VAL A 218 12.31 11.39 -17.42
N ALA A 219 13.61 11.65 -17.55
CA ALA A 219 14.32 12.67 -16.79
C ALA A 219 13.90 14.11 -17.16
N LYS A 220 13.63 14.38 -18.46
CA LYS A 220 13.08 15.66 -18.92
C LYS A 220 11.66 15.84 -18.38
N LEU A 221 10.83 14.79 -18.46
CA LEU A 221 9.44 14.83 -18.01
C LEU A 221 9.31 15.05 -16.50
N SER A 222 10.17 14.39 -15.72
CA SER A 222 10.27 14.62 -14.27
C SER A 222 10.76 16.03 -13.94
N ALA A 223 11.83 16.52 -14.58
CA ALA A 223 12.37 17.86 -14.34
C ALA A 223 11.41 19.01 -14.76
N GLU A 224 10.41 18.72 -15.60
CA GLU A 224 9.27 19.60 -15.85
C GLU A 224 8.21 19.49 -14.75
N ARG A 225 7.76 18.27 -14.43
CA ARG A 225 6.66 18.03 -13.48
C ARG A 225 7.00 18.38 -12.02
N GLU A 226 8.27 18.35 -11.62
CA GLU A 226 8.72 18.89 -10.31
C GLU A 226 8.59 20.43 -10.22
N LYS A 227 8.55 21.15 -11.35
CA LYS A 227 8.34 22.61 -11.38
C LYS A 227 6.85 23.00 -11.37
N ARG A 228 5.94 22.03 -11.50
CA ARG A 228 4.49 22.29 -11.45
C ARG A 228 4.04 22.43 -10.00
N ALA A 229 3.57 23.63 -9.65
CA ALA A 229 3.03 23.95 -8.32
C ALA A 229 1.68 23.25 -8.02
N GLY A 230 0.91 22.90 -9.07
CA GLY A 230 -0.38 22.23 -8.94
C GLY A 230 -0.29 20.72 -8.68
N ALA A 231 -1.44 20.06 -8.78
CA ALA A 231 -1.51 18.60 -8.76
C ALA A 231 -0.89 18.02 -10.05
N CYS A 232 -0.10 16.93 -9.90
CA CYS A 232 0.58 16.27 -11.02
C CYS A 232 1.14 14.91 -10.59
N TRP A 233 1.51 14.09 -11.57
CA TRP A 233 2.30 12.87 -11.37
C TRP A 233 3.79 13.20 -11.20
N ARG A 234 4.36 12.91 -10.02
CA ARG A 234 5.79 13.09 -9.72
C ARG A 234 6.52 11.75 -9.79
N LEU A 235 7.80 11.77 -10.15
CA LEU A 235 8.59 10.54 -10.36
C LEU A 235 9.03 9.97 -9.00
N ALA A 236 8.38 8.90 -8.56
CA ALA A 236 8.72 8.24 -7.29
C ALA A 236 9.97 7.36 -7.43
N TYR A 237 10.07 6.60 -8.53
CA TYR A 237 11.23 5.73 -8.78
C TYR A 237 11.50 5.52 -10.27
N LYS A 238 12.79 5.49 -10.63
CA LYS A 238 13.29 5.03 -11.93
C LYS A 238 14.43 4.03 -11.71
N GLY A 239 14.21 2.78 -12.11
CA GLY A 239 15.22 1.74 -12.13
C GLY A 239 16.15 1.81 -13.34
N ARG A 240 17.21 1.00 -13.31
CA ARG A 240 17.95 0.61 -14.53
C ARG A 240 17.18 -0.45 -15.30
N ALA A 241 17.51 -0.62 -16.58
CA ALA A 241 17.09 -1.80 -17.32
C ALA A 241 17.75 -3.05 -16.72
N ILE A 242 17.05 -4.18 -16.79
CA ILE A 242 17.51 -5.50 -16.37
C ILE A 242 17.51 -6.39 -17.61
N GLU A 243 18.66 -6.98 -17.93
CA GLU A 243 18.79 -7.90 -19.06
C GLU A 243 17.83 -9.09 -18.93
N GLU A 244 17.29 -9.57 -20.04
CA GLU A 244 16.33 -10.68 -20.06
C GLU A 244 16.90 -11.94 -19.40
N THR A 245 18.21 -12.20 -19.58
CA THR A 245 18.92 -13.31 -18.93
C THR A 245 18.92 -13.21 -17.40
N GLU A 246 19.01 -12.00 -16.84
CA GLU A 246 18.93 -11.77 -15.39
C GLU A 246 17.48 -11.79 -14.88
N LEU A 247 16.51 -11.25 -15.64
CA LEU A 247 15.09 -11.41 -15.33
C LEU A 247 14.70 -12.90 -15.26
N MET A 248 15.14 -13.71 -16.23
CA MET A 248 14.90 -15.15 -16.25
C MET A 248 15.57 -15.86 -15.05
N ARG A 249 16.81 -15.49 -14.70
CA ARG A 249 17.49 -16.00 -13.48
C ARG A 249 16.77 -15.64 -12.19
N ARG A 250 16.14 -14.46 -12.10
CA ARG A 250 15.38 -14.03 -10.92
C ARG A 250 14.04 -14.75 -10.82
N ARG A 251 13.28 -14.81 -11.92
CA ARG A 251 12.04 -15.58 -12.02
C ARG A 251 12.25 -17.06 -11.67
N PHE A 252 13.35 -17.65 -12.13
CA PHE A 252 13.72 -19.02 -11.78
C PHE A 252 14.01 -19.19 -10.28
N ARG A 253 14.89 -18.35 -9.69
CA ARG A 253 15.20 -18.38 -8.24
C ARG A 253 13.93 -18.31 -7.37
N LYS A 254 13.03 -17.37 -7.68
CA LYS A 254 11.77 -17.17 -6.94
C LYS A 254 10.77 -18.32 -7.16
N LYS A 255 10.67 -18.85 -8.38
CA LYS A 255 9.86 -20.05 -8.70
C LYS A 255 10.36 -21.33 -8.00
N CYS A 256 11.67 -21.41 -7.74
CA CYS A 256 12.31 -22.51 -7.01
C CYS A 256 12.40 -22.27 -5.48
N GLY A 257 11.85 -21.17 -4.95
CA GLY A 257 11.84 -20.89 -3.51
C GLY A 257 13.22 -20.59 -2.89
N VAL A 258 14.23 -20.29 -3.70
CA VAL A 258 15.63 -20.11 -3.26
C VAL A 258 15.76 -18.97 -2.24
N ASP A 259 14.98 -17.91 -2.43
CA ASP A 259 14.98 -16.74 -1.53
C ASP A 259 14.36 -17.09 -0.16
N ALA A 260 13.33 -17.96 -0.13
CA ALA A 260 12.71 -18.42 1.11
C ALA A 260 13.66 -19.31 1.93
N LEU A 261 14.37 -20.24 1.27
CA LEU A 261 15.43 -21.05 1.89
C LEU A 261 16.54 -20.18 2.51
N THR A 262 16.80 -19.01 1.92
CA THR A 262 17.81 -18.06 2.43
C THR A 262 17.34 -17.35 3.71
N VAL A 263 16.06 -16.96 3.79
CA VAL A 263 15.47 -16.37 5.01
C VAL A 263 15.46 -17.37 6.17
N THR A 264 15.05 -18.63 5.94
CA THR A 264 15.09 -19.68 6.97
C THR A 264 16.50 -19.89 7.52
N ARG A 265 17.51 -19.84 6.65
CA ARG A 265 18.92 -20.02 7.04
C ARG A 265 19.49 -18.81 7.81
N ALA A 266 19.03 -17.59 7.52
CA ALA A 266 19.38 -16.40 8.30
C ALA A 266 18.79 -16.45 9.71
N LEU A 267 17.53 -16.90 9.86
CA LEU A 267 16.91 -17.11 11.17
C LEU A 267 17.63 -18.19 11.98
N ALA A 268 17.98 -19.32 11.36
CA ALA A 268 18.74 -20.39 12.01
C ALA A 268 20.16 -19.97 12.45
N ALA A 269 20.80 -19.05 11.71
CA ALA A 269 22.10 -18.50 12.08
C ALA A 269 22.06 -17.60 13.34
N GLY A 270 20.88 -17.12 13.74
CA GLY A 270 20.69 -16.33 14.96
C GLY A 270 20.76 -17.14 16.27
N THR A 271 20.72 -18.48 16.21
CA THR A 271 20.73 -19.37 17.39
C THR A 271 21.93 -20.32 17.35
N GLY A 272 23.14 -19.76 17.29
CA GLY A 272 24.41 -20.47 17.11
C GLY A 272 24.91 -21.26 18.33
N GLY A 273 24.17 -22.28 18.76
CA GLY A 273 24.74 -23.41 19.52
C GLY A 273 25.24 -24.50 18.55
N PRO A 274 26.35 -25.21 18.83
CA PRO A 274 26.84 -26.25 17.93
C PRO A 274 25.88 -27.45 17.89
N PRO A 275 25.56 -28.01 16.70
CA PRO A 275 24.64 -29.13 16.59
C PRO A 275 25.32 -30.45 17.01
N PRO A 276 24.58 -31.39 17.64
CA PRO A 276 25.09 -32.75 17.87
C PRO A 276 25.22 -33.52 16.55
N ALA A 277 26.26 -34.34 16.42
CA ALA A 277 26.45 -35.19 15.25
C ALA A 277 25.50 -36.40 15.28
N GLY A 278 24.67 -36.57 14.25
CA GLY A 278 23.74 -37.71 14.17
C GLY A 278 23.06 -37.91 12.82
N ALA A 279 23.32 -39.08 12.21
CA ALA A 279 22.53 -39.80 11.20
C ALA A 279 21.81 -38.99 10.08
N ALA A 280 22.32 -39.12 8.85
CA ALA A 280 21.55 -38.81 7.64
C ALA A 280 20.50 -39.90 7.34
N ARG A 281 19.30 -39.49 6.91
CA ARG A 281 18.35 -40.28 6.11
C ARG A 281 17.55 -39.34 5.20
N GLY A 282 17.27 -39.77 3.98
CA GLY A 282 16.57 -38.95 2.97
C GLY A 282 15.05 -38.95 3.14
N GLY A 283 14.41 -37.92 2.59
CA GLY A 283 12.96 -37.79 2.43
C GLY A 283 12.65 -37.07 1.11
N GLU A 284 11.56 -37.44 0.45
CA GLU A 284 11.32 -37.10 -0.96
C GLU A 284 10.76 -35.69 -1.19
N VAL A 285 11.14 -35.06 -2.31
CA VAL A 285 10.68 -33.72 -2.67
C VAL A 285 9.33 -33.80 -3.41
N SER A 286 8.24 -33.76 -2.64
CA SER A 286 6.88 -33.66 -3.19
C SER A 286 6.60 -32.27 -3.77
N SER A 287 6.79 -32.10 -5.08
CA SER A 287 6.52 -30.81 -5.74
C SER A 287 5.01 -30.58 -5.94
N ARG A 288 4.47 -29.52 -5.32
CA ARG A 288 3.11 -29.00 -5.63
C ARG A 288 3.21 -27.55 -6.13
N LYS A 289 2.59 -27.29 -7.29
CA LYS A 289 2.52 -25.95 -7.89
C LYS A 289 1.43 -25.13 -7.17
N GLY A 290 1.83 -24.10 -6.42
CA GLY A 290 0.91 -23.13 -5.80
C GLY A 290 0.87 -21.82 -6.59
N THR A 291 -0.33 -21.36 -6.95
CA THR A 291 -0.53 -20.11 -7.72
C THR A 291 -0.71 -18.90 -6.82
N GLY A 292 0.02 -17.81 -7.12
CA GLY A 292 -0.41 -16.43 -6.87
C GLY A 292 -0.91 -16.09 -5.46
N LEU A 293 -0.01 -16.01 -4.48
CA LEU A 293 -0.30 -15.45 -3.16
C LEU A 293 -0.56 -13.94 -3.25
N GLY A 294 -1.84 -13.56 -3.25
CA GLY A 294 -2.27 -12.17 -3.06
C GLY A 294 -2.14 -11.77 -1.58
N ALA A 295 -1.28 -10.80 -1.28
CA ALA A 295 -0.93 -10.46 0.08
C ALA A 295 -1.94 -9.55 0.80
N LYS A 296 -1.96 -9.71 2.13
CA LYS A 296 -2.29 -8.70 3.15
C LYS A 296 -1.94 -9.32 4.52
N VAL A 297 -1.70 -8.52 5.58
CA VAL A 297 -2.08 -8.89 6.98
C VAL A 297 -1.28 -10.08 7.64
N LEU A 298 -0.04 -10.13 8.23
CA LEU A 298 0.91 -9.38 9.15
C LEU A 298 0.72 -9.60 10.70
N TRP A 299 1.68 -9.94 11.61
CA TRP A 299 1.45 -10.15 13.11
C TRP A 299 2.34 -9.29 14.07
N ASN A 300 2.15 -9.42 15.40
CA ASN A 300 2.62 -8.56 16.53
C ASN A 300 4.03 -7.96 16.44
#